data_AF-A0A257W7T3-F1
#
_entry.id   AF-A0A257W7T3-F1
#
_cell.length_a   1.000
_cell.length_b   1.000
_cell.length_c   1.000
_cell.angle_alpha   90.00
_cell.angle_beta   90.00
_cell.angle_gamma   90.00
#
_symmetry.space_group_name_H-M   'P 1'
#
loop_
_entity.id
_entity.type
_entity.pdbx_description
1 polymer ?
#
loop_
_entity_poly.entity_id
_entity_poly.type
_entity_poly.pdbx_seq_one_letter_code
_entity_poly.pdbx_strand_id
1 'polypeptide(L)'
;MTTLLEPPPQTETTPESLSDGVLACVLAEFDSPQTVTAAVRQVREAGYTRVDAHTPFPFHELDEALAIGKSRLPWFTLGAAAIGAASGLLMEWWMNGVDYQFLISGKPIVSMPSNMPVVFACA
;
A
#
# COMPACT_ATOMS: atom_id res chain seq x y z
N MET A 1 -41.86 -20.53 -23.47
CA MET A 1 -40.61 -20.91 -22.77
C MET A 1 -39.72 -19.68 -22.78
N THR A 2 -39.97 -18.77 -21.84
CA THR A 2 -39.27 -17.48 -21.71
C THR A 2 -39.04 -17.30 -20.22
N THR A 3 -37.81 -17.49 -19.79
CA THR A 3 -37.39 -17.38 -18.38
C THR A 3 -37.22 -15.91 -18.04
N LEU A 4 -38.16 -15.36 -17.29
CA LEU A 4 -38.05 -14.05 -16.65
C LEU A 4 -37.07 -14.21 -15.50
N LEU A 5 -35.90 -13.56 -15.60
CA LEU A 5 -35.00 -13.39 -14.47
C LEU A 5 -35.74 -12.55 -13.42
N GLU A 6 -36.04 -13.14 -12.28
CA GLU A 6 -36.42 -12.39 -11.08
C GLU A 6 -35.25 -11.46 -10.72
N PRO A 7 -35.50 -10.16 -10.44
CA PRO A 7 -34.48 -9.30 -9.86
C PRO A 7 -34.07 -9.87 -8.49
N PRO A 8 -32.78 -9.83 -8.13
CA PRO A 8 -32.31 -10.40 -6.87
C PRO A 8 -33.05 -9.75 -5.70
N PRO A 9 -33.36 -10.52 -4.64
CA PRO A 9 -34.11 -10.01 -3.50
C PRO A 9 -33.38 -8.79 -2.93
N GLN A 10 -34.07 -7.65 -2.90
CA GLN A 10 -33.61 -6.51 -2.12
C GLN A 10 -33.67 -6.93 -0.66
N THR A 11 -32.51 -7.22 -0.08
CA THR A 11 -32.37 -7.48 1.34
C THR A 11 -32.72 -6.19 2.08
N GLU A 12 -34.01 -6.01 2.40
CA GLU A 12 -34.46 -5.06 3.40
C GLU A 12 -33.85 -5.50 4.74
N THR A 13 -32.68 -4.94 5.07
CA THR A 13 -32.11 -5.06 6.41
C THR A 13 -33.00 -4.26 7.36
N THR A 14 -34.02 -4.93 7.88
CA THR A 14 -34.75 -4.49 9.07
C THR A 14 -33.73 -4.27 10.18
N PRO A 15 -33.70 -3.11 10.85
CA PRO A 15 -32.72 -2.86 11.90
C PRO A 15 -33.03 -3.77 13.08
N GLU A 16 -32.26 -4.86 13.18
CA GLU A 16 -32.15 -5.66 14.39
C GLU A 16 -31.69 -4.71 15.51
N SER A 17 -32.55 -4.53 16.52
CA SER A 17 -32.31 -3.60 17.61
C SER A 17 -31.05 -4.04 18.37
N LEU A 18 -29.99 -3.25 18.23
CA LEU A 18 -28.67 -3.48 18.84
C LEU A 18 -28.80 -3.45 20.38
N SER A 19 -28.87 -4.64 20.99
CA SER A 19 -28.79 -4.85 22.43
C SER A 19 -27.40 -4.45 22.95
N ASP A 20 -27.34 -3.54 23.94
CA ASP A 20 -26.15 -3.16 24.72
C ASP A 20 -24.82 -3.02 23.95
N GLY A 21 -24.89 -2.45 22.75
CA GLY A 21 -23.74 -2.25 21.86
C GLY A 21 -23.08 -0.88 22.02
N VAL A 22 -21.75 -0.83 22.15
CA VAL A 22 -20.99 0.41 22.02
C VAL A 22 -21.04 0.87 20.57
N LEU A 23 -21.47 2.12 20.32
CA LEU A 23 -21.46 2.73 18.99
C LEU A 23 -20.02 2.78 18.44
N ALA A 24 -19.73 2.00 17.41
CA ALA A 24 -18.39 1.91 16.81
C ALA A 24 -18.13 3.01 15.76
N CYS A 25 -19.08 3.22 14.84
CA CYS A 25 -18.99 4.24 13.80
C CYS A 25 -20.39 4.67 13.32
N VAL A 26 -20.43 5.75 12.54
CA VAL A 26 -21.58 6.17 11.75
C VAL A 26 -21.19 6.05 10.28
N LEU A 27 -22.07 5.46 9.47
CA LEU A 27 -21.85 5.24 8.03
C LEU A 27 -22.85 6.07 7.23
N ALA A 28 -22.41 6.62 6.10
CA ALA A 28 -23.24 7.30 5.12
C ALA A 28 -22.94 6.77 3.71
N GLU A 29 -23.97 6.53 2.93
CA GLU A 29 -23.89 6.07 1.54
C GLU A 29 -24.15 7.23 0.58
N PHE A 30 -23.44 7.24 -0.55
CA PHE A 30 -23.48 8.30 -1.54
C PHE A 30 -23.46 7.72 -2.96
N ASP A 31 -24.26 8.29 -3.87
CA ASP A 31 -24.40 7.80 -5.24
C ASP A 31 -23.30 8.32 -6.19
N SER A 32 -22.58 9.38 -5.81
CA SER A 32 -21.65 10.11 -6.67
C SER A 32 -20.32 10.42 -5.97
N PRO A 33 -19.17 10.26 -6.65
CA PRO A 33 -17.86 10.63 -6.11
C PRO A 33 -17.79 12.10 -5.65
N GLN A 34 -18.44 13.02 -6.37
CA GLN A 34 -18.45 14.44 -6.04
C GLN A 34 -19.17 14.70 -4.71
N THR A 35 -20.27 13.97 -4.46
CA THR A 35 -21.02 14.09 -3.20
C THR A 35 -20.22 13.54 -2.01
N VAL A 36 -19.44 12.47 -2.20
CA VAL A 36 -18.51 11.94 -1.19
C VAL A 36 -17.44 12.97 -0.85
N THR A 37 -16.76 13.54 -1.85
CA THR A 37 -15.70 14.54 -1.64
C THR A 37 -16.20 15.74 -0.85
N ALA A 38 -17.40 16.25 -1.20
CA ALA A 38 -18.01 17.38 -0.50
C ALA A 38 -18.37 17.03 0.95
N ALA A 39 -18.95 15.86 1.19
CA ALA A 39 -19.30 15.39 2.53
C ALA A 39 -18.06 15.21 3.42
N VAL A 40 -16.99 14.59 2.89
CA VAL A 40 -15.73 14.40 3.62
C VAL A 40 -15.11 15.76 4.00
N ARG A 41 -15.11 16.75 3.09
CA ARG A 41 -14.62 18.10 3.41
C ARG A 41 -15.42 18.74 4.55
N GLN A 42 -16.75 18.64 4.52
CA GLN A 42 -17.61 19.20 5.57
C GLN A 42 -17.38 18.52 6.93
N VAL A 43 -17.26 17.20 6.95
CA VAL A 43 -16.99 16.43 8.18
C VAL A 43 -15.61 16.81 8.74
N ARG A 44 -14.60 16.99 7.89
CA ARG A 44 -13.28 17.46 8.33
C ARG A 44 -13.31 18.88 8.87
N GLU A 45 -14.03 19.80 8.20
CA GLU A 45 -14.21 21.19 8.64
C GLU A 45 -14.96 21.28 9.98
N ALA A 46 -15.86 20.33 10.25
CA ALA A 46 -16.52 20.18 11.55
C ALA A 46 -15.57 19.67 12.66
N GLY A 47 -14.30 19.37 12.36
CA GLY A 47 -13.27 19.01 13.33
C GLY A 47 -13.13 17.51 13.61
N TYR A 48 -13.80 16.65 12.84
CA TYR A 48 -13.65 15.20 13.00
C TYR A 48 -12.31 14.74 12.41
N THR A 49 -11.53 14.00 13.19
CA THR A 49 -10.20 13.51 12.81
C THR A 49 -10.15 12.03 12.47
N ARG A 50 -11.20 11.26 12.82
CA ARG A 50 -11.32 9.82 12.56
C ARG A 50 -12.40 9.59 11.51
N VAL A 51 -12.04 9.86 10.26
CA VAL A 51 -12.93 9.75 9.10
C VAL A 51 -12.24 8.89 8.07
N ASP A 52 -12.96 7.94 7.49
CA ASP A 52 -12.48 7.09 6.41
C ASP A 52 -13.55 7.05 5.30
N ALA A 53 -13.12 6.83 4.06
CA ALA A 53 -14.01 6.74 2.91
C ALA A 53 -13.73 5.45 2.13
N HIS A 54 -14.74 4.60 2.03
CA HIS A 54 -14.64 3.34 1.32
C HIS A 54 -15.19 3.50 -0.10
N THR A 55 -14.30 3.44 -1.10
CA THR A 55 -14.67 3.61 -2.51
C THR A 55 -14.20 2.41 -3.34
N PRO A 56 -14.94 1.99 -4.38
CA PRO A 56 -14.58 0.84 -5.20
C PRO A 56 -13.38 1.10 -6.13
N PHE A 57 -13.00 2.37 -6.31
CA PHE A 57 -11.85 2.81 -7.08
C PHE A 57 -11.23 4.06 -6.44
N PRO A 58 -9.92 4.29 -6.66
CA PRO A 58 -9.25 5.50 -6.19
C PRO A 58 -9.56 6.69 -7.11
N PHE A 59 -9.72 7.89 -6.53
CA PHE A 59 -9.78 9.14 -7.28
C PHE A 59 -9.11 10.28 -6.51
N HIS A 60 -8.39 11.13 -7.23
CA HIS A 60 -7.45 12.13 -6.66
C HIS A 60 -8.11 13.11 -5.68
N GLU A 61 -9.37 13.48 -5.93
CA GLU A 61 -10.09 14.45 -5.12
C GLU A 61 -10.30 13.96 -3.68
N LEU A 62 -10.37 12.64 -3.48
CA LEU A 62 -10.61 12.03 -2.18
C LEU A 62 -9.40 12.15 -1.25
N ASP A 63 -8.19 11.94 -1.78
CA ASP A 63 -6.95 12.02 -0.98
C ASP A 63 -6.76 13.43 -0.41
N GLU A 64 -7.08 14.46 -1.20
CA GLU A 64 -7.03 15.86 -0.77
C GLU A 64 -8.17 16.18 0.22
N ALA A 65 -9.36 15.62 0.02
CA ALA A 65 -10.50 15.79 0.93
C ALA A 65 -10.29 15.09 2.28
N LEU A 66 -9.64 13.92 2.30
CA LEU A 66 -9.27 13.22 3.53
C LEU A 66 -8.02 13.82 4.21
N ALA A 67 -7.26 14.65 3.49
CA ALA A 67 -5.99 15.22 3.95
C ALA A 67 -5.03 14.15 4.51
N ILE A 68 -4.93 13.02 3.81
CA ILE A 68 -4.09 11.89 4.24
C ILE A 68 -2.63 12.35 4.19
N GLY A 69 -1.94 12.22 5.32
CA GLY A 69 -0.52 12.52 5.43
C GLY A 69 0.34 11.61 4.55
N LYS A 70 1.51 12.11 4.14
CA LYS A 70 2.47 11.31 3.36
C LYS A 70 2.84 10.04 4.14
N SER A 71 2.72 8.87 3.50
CA SER A 71 3.10 7.60 4.12
C SER A 71 4.59 7.58 4.49
N ARG A 72 4.92 6.94 5.61
CA ARG A 72 6.31 6.68 6.04
C ARG A 72 6.93 5.47 5.33
N LEU A 73 6.13 4.73 4.56
CA LEU A 73 6.56 3.53 3.83
C LEU A 73 7.80 3.74 2.95
N PRO A 74 7.93 4.85 2.18
CA PRO A 74 9.10 5.06 1.31
C PRO A 74 10.43 5.08 2.06
N TRP A 75 10.44 5.53 3.32
CA TRP A 75 11.65 5.54 4.14
C TRP A 75 12.04 4.14 4.61
N PHE A 76 11.06 3.31 4.95
CA PHE A 76 11.31 1.92 5.30
C PHE A 76 11.78 1.11 4.10
N THR A 77 11.16 1.31 2.93
CA THR A 77 11.58 0.63 1.69
C THR A 77 12.99 1.06 1.28
N LEU A 78 13.33 2.34 1.40
CA LEU A 78 14.68 2.82 1.14
C LEU A 78 15.71 2.20 2.08
N GLY A 79 15.39 2.11 3.38
CA GLY A 79 16.26 1.45 4.36
C GLY A 79 16.47 -0.03 4.06
N ALA A 80 15.40 -0.75 3.73
CA ALA A 80 15.48 -2.17 3.37
C ALA A 80 16.33 -2.38 2.10
N ALA A 81 16.12 -1.57 1.06
CA ALA A 81 16.89 -1.64 -0.18
C ALA A 81 18.38 -1.35 0.05
N ALA A 82 18.71 -0.36 0.89
CA ALA A 82 20.09 -0.06 1.23
C ALA A 82 20.79 -1.21 1.98
N ILE A 83 20.07 -1.86 2.91
CA ILE A 83 20.58 -3.03 3.66
C ILE A 83 20.76 -4.22 2.70
N GLY A 84 19.82 -4.44 1.79
CA GLY A 84 19.90 -5.48 0.77
C GLY A 84 21.08 -5.28 -0.18
N ALA A 85 21.27 -4.07 -0.69
CA ALA A 85 22.41 -3.70 -1.51
C ALA A 85 23.75 -3.89 -0.77
N ALA A 86 23.82 -3.43 0.49
CA ALA A 86 25.02 -3.55 1.30
C ALA A 86 25.37 -5.01 1.63
N SER A 87 24.37 -5.82 1.96
CA SER A 87 24.57 -7.24 2.27
C SER A 87 24.95 -8.06 1.03
N GLY A 88 24.34 -7.79 -0.15
CA GLY A 88 24.75 -8.38 -1.41
C GLY A 88 26.20 -8.05 -1.77
N LEU A 89 26.59 -6.77 -1.69
CA LEU A 89 27.96 -6.34 -1.97
C LEU A 89 28.97 -6.92 -0.97
N LEU A 90 28.61 -6.96 0.32
CA LEU A 90 29.46 -7.53 1.37
C LEU A 90 29.70 -9.03 1.13
N MET A 91 28.64 -9.76 0.77
CA MET A 91 28.71 -11.19 0.48
C MET A 91 29.66 -11.46 -0.70
N GLU A 92 29.51 -10.74 -1.81
CA GLU A 92 30.36 -10.92 -2.99
C GLU A 92 31.81 -10.52 -2.73
N TRP A 93 32.04 -9.42 -2.00
CA TRP A 93 33.38 -9.00 -1.61
C TRP A 93 34.06 -10.04 -0.72
N TRP A 94 33.33 -10.58 0.26
CA TRP A 94 33.84 -11.61 1.15
C TRP A 94 34.19 -12.89 0.39
N MET A 95 33.27 -13.42 -0.41
CA MET A 95 33.46 -14.69 -1.11
C MET A 95 34.57 -14.60 -2.16
N ASN A 96 34.57 -13.56 -3.01
CA ASN A 96 35.56 -13.43 -4.07
C ASN A 96 36.91 -12.92 -3.56
N GLY A 97 36.91 -11.99 -2.59
CA GLY A 97 38.11 -11.29 -2.15
C GLY A 97 38.88 -11.99 -1.03
N VAL A 98 38.17 -12.65 -0.11
CA VAL A 98 38.75 -13.18 1.13
C VAL A 98 38.69 -14.71 1.20
N ASP A 99 37.49 -15.29 1.07
CA ASP A 99 37.27 -16.71 1.34
C ASP A 99 37.85 -17.60 0.23
N TYR A 100 37.47 -17.35 -1.02
CA TYR A 100 37.93 -18.16 -2.15
C TYR A 100 38.25 -17.31 -3.37
N GLN A 101 39.53 -16.92 -3.45
CA GLN A 101 40.05 -16.15 -4.58
C GLN A 101 40.14 -17.01 -5.84
N PHE A 102 39.14 -16.87 -6.72
CA PHE A 102 39.07 -17.62 -7.95
C PHE A 102 39.31 -16.73 -9.18
N LEU A 103 40.47 -16.91 -9.83
CA LEU A 103 40.86 -16.14 -11.02
C LEU A 103 40.13 -16.66 -12.26
N ILE A 104 38.98 -16.06 -12.59
CA ILE A 104 38.20 -16.40 -13.79
C ILE A 104 38.58 -15.47 -14.95
N SER A 105 39.05 -16.03 -16.06
CA SER A 105 39.23 -15.31 -17.33
C SER A 105 40.15 -14.08 -17.23
N GLY A 106 41.08 -14.06 -16.26
CA GLY A 106 42.04 -12.96 -16.05
C GLY A 106 41.42 -11.66 -15.51
N LYS A 107 40.17 -11.68 -15.06
CA LYS A 107 39.50 -10.50 -14.49
C LYS A 107 40.01 -10.19 -13.07
N PRO A 108 39.90 -8.93 -12.62
CA PRO A 108 40.16 -8.59 -11.21
C PRO A 108 39.32 -9.45 -10.28
N ILE A 109 39.94 -9.94 -9.20
CA ILE A 109 39.31 -10.83 -8.21
C ILE A 109 38.05 -10.19 -7.62
N VAL A 110 38.08 -8.88 -7.38
CA VAL A 110 36.89 -8.10 -7.03
C VAL A 110 36.57 -7.18 -8.21
N SER A 111 35.42 -7.39 -8.85
CA SER A 111 34.99 -6.63 -10.04
C SER A 111 33.62 -6.00 -9.81
N MET A 112 33.61 -4.71 -9.49
CA MET A 112 32.37 -3.94 -9.27
C MET A 112 31.37 -4.06 -10.44
N PRO A 113 31.77 -3.95 -11.72
CA PRO A 113 30.83 -4.09 -12.84
C PRO A 113 30.16 -5.46 -12.94
N SER A 114 30.84 -6.53 -12.50
CA SER A 114 30.30 -7.89 -12.53
C SER A 114 29.29 -8.15 -11.42
N ASN A 115 29.44 -7.43 -10.31
CA ASN A 115 28.68 -7.57 -9.06
C ASN A 115 27.35 -6.78 -9.08
N MET A 116 27.27 -5.72 -9.89
CA MET A 116 26.09 -4.85 -9.96
C MET A 116 24.74 -5.55 -10.19
N PRO A 117 24.61 -6.57 -11.07
CA PRO A 117 23.32 -7.25 -11.28
C PRO A 117 22.80 -7.96 -10.04
N VAL A 118 23.69 -8.54 -9.22
CA VAL A 118 23.32 -9.23 -7.98
C VAL A 118 22.96 -8.23 -6.90
N VAL A 119 23.76 -7.18 -6.72
CA VAL A 119 23.48 -6.09 -5.77
C VAL A 119 22.14 -5.42 -6.07
N PHE A 120 21.80 -5.23 -7.35
CA PHE A 120 20.49 -4.69 -7.77
C PHE A 120 19.33 -5.63 -7.42
N ALA A 121 19.50 -6.94 -7.58
CA ALA A 121 18.45 -7.91 -7.25
C ALA A 121 18.24 -8.07 -5.74
N CYS A 122 19.25 -7.74 -4.92
CA CYS A 122 19.16 -7.77 -3.46
C CYS A 122 18.59 -6.47 -2.87
N ALA A 123 18.59 -5.37 -3.62
CA ALA A 123 18.04 -4.07 -3.21
C ALA A 123 16.52 -4.00 -3.44
#